data_AF-A0A6G9Z9U3-F1
#
_entry.id   AF-A0A6G9Z9U3-F1
#
_cell.length_a   1.000
_cell.length_b   1.000
_cell.length_c   1.000
_cell.angle_alpha   90.00
_cell.angle_beta   90.00
_cell.angle_gamma   90.00
#
_symmetry.space_group_name_H-M   'P 1'
#
loop_
_entity.id
_entity.type
_entity.pdbx_description
1 polymer ?
#
loop_
_entity_poly.entity_id
_entity_poly.type
_entity_poly.pdbx_seq_one_letter_code
_entity_poly.pdbx_strand_id
1 'polypeptide(L)'
;MTFTAIENTYLTGQRLGRLATVTAEGKPQIVPVSFQLNADGTIDIGGPNPDARRYHNVRANPNVSFVVDDMTPDDPAEVKPGWGRGVEIRGVAEILTVEVPPVAPEWFAKEIIRIHPRRVHSWHIDHATPEGEWRTVA
;
A
#
# COMPACT_ATOMS: atom_id res chain seq x y z
N MET A 1 11.57 -12.99 -1.47
CA MET A 1 10.56 -12.29 -2.29
C MET A 1 9.56 -11.67 -1.32
N THR A 2 9.31 -10.36 -1.43
CA THR A 2 8.49 -9.60 -0.47
C THR A 2 7.03 -10.06 -0.46
N PHE A 3 6.44 -10.22 -1.65
CA PHE A 3 5.06 -10.66 -1.85
C PHE A 3 4.99 -12.06 -2.45
N THR A 4 3.93 -12.78 -2.13
CA THR A 4 3.57 -14.05 -2.79
C THR A 4 3.08 -13.78 -4.22
N ALA A 5 2.96 -14.82 -5.04
CA ALA A 5 2.40 -14.68 -6.39
C ALA A 5 0.95 -14.15 -6.34
N ILE A 6 0.14 -14.65 -5.41
CA ILE A 6 -1.27 -14.25 -5.23
C ILE A 6 -1.36 -12.78 -4.81
N GLU A 7 -0.55 -12.34 -3.84
CA GLU A 7 -0.51 -10.93 -3.42
C GLU A 7 -0.04 -10.02 -4.55
N ASN A 8 0.99 -10.40 -5.32
CA ASN A 8 1.43 -9.62 -6.48
C ASN A 8 0.31 -9.48 -7.53
N THR A 9 -0.37 -10.58 -7.87
CA THR A 9 -1.50 -10.55 -8.80
C THR A 9 -2.60 -9.63 -8.29
N TYR A 10 -2.94 -9.71 -7.00
CA TYR A 10 -3.94 -8.84 -6.40
C TYR A 10 -3.51 -7.37 -6.44
N LEU A 11 -2.32 -7.04 -5.92
CA LEU A 11 -1.84 -5.65 -5.82
C LEU A 11 -1.70 -4.97 -7.18
N THR A 12 -1.23 -5.69 -8.20
CA THR A 12 -1.09 -5.14 -9.56
C THR A 12 -2.43 -4.93 -10.27
N GLY A 13 -3.49 -5.62 -9.85
CA GLY A 13 -4.85 -5.40 -10.34
C GLY A 13 -5.55 -4.17 -9.75
N GLN A 14 -4.99 -3.58 -8.70
CA GLN A 14 -5.62 -2.50 -7.94
C GLN A 14 -5.02 -1.13 -8.30
N ARG A 15 -5.85 -0.08 -8.17
CA ARG A 15 -5.45 1.31 -8.50
C ARG A 15 -5.50 2.27 -7.31
N LEU A 16 -6.07 1.81 -6.21
CA LEU A 16 -6.36 2.62 -5.03
C LEU A 16 -5.91 1.85 -3.78
N GLY A 17 -5.25 2.56 -2.88
CA GLY A 17 -5.01 2.08 -1.53
C GLY A 17 -5.22 3.19 -0.50
N ARG A 18 -5.02 2.86 0.76
CA ARG A 18 -5.22 3.73 1.91
C ARG A 18 -3.92 3.79 2.70
N LEU A 19 -3.33 4.97 2.76
CA LEU A 19 -2.10 5.21 3.49
C LEU A 19 -2.43 5.77 4.87
N ALA A 20 -2.04 5.04 5.92
CA ALA A 20 -2.00 5.51 7.28
C ALA A 20 -0.59 6.03 7.62
N THR A 21 -0.53 7.27 8.10
CA THR A 21 0.68 7.93 8.62
C THR A 21 0.39 8.47 10.02
N VAL A 22 1.42 8.83 10.77
CA VAL A 22 1.29 9.36 12.13
C VAL A 22 2.17 10.59 12.31
N THR A 23 1.72 11.58 13.10
CA THR A 23 2.57 12.71 13.49
C THR A 23 3.64 12.26 14.50
N ALA A 24 4.62 13.14 14.79
CA ALA A 24 5.61 12.89 15.84
C ALA A 24 4.96 12.64 17.22
N GLU A 25 3.83 13.30 17.49
CA GLU A 25 3.06 13.18 18.74
C GLU A 25 2.07 12.00 18.70
N GLY A 26 2.11 11.16 17.67
CA GLY A 26 1.29 9.95 17.57
C GLY A 26 -0.15 10.17 17.09
N LYS A 27 -0.47 11.31 16.47
CA LYS A 27 -1.81 11.53 15.89
C LYS A 27 -1.94 10.82 14.54
N PRO A 28 -2.90 9.89 14.34
CA PRO A 28 -3.04 9.17 13.09
C PRO A 28 -3.71 10.02 12.01
N GLN A 29 -3.34 9.76 10.76
CA GLN A 29 -4.02 10.24 9.56
C GLN A 29 -4.16 9.08 8.57
N ILE A 30 -5.33 8.96 7.95
CA ILE A 30 -5.57 8.07 6.80
C ILE A 30 -5.95 8.90 5.57
N VAL A 31 -5.41 8.54 4.40
CA VAL A 31 -5.78 9.15 3.12
C VAL A 31 -5.83 8.10 2.01
N PRO A 32 -6.79 8.19 1.07
CA PRO A 32 -6.76 7.40 -0.15
C PRO A 32 -5.62 7.88 -1.06
N VAL A 33 -4.93 6.95 -1.71
CA VAL A 33 -3.80 7.22 -2.60
C VAL A 33 -3.79 6.26 -3.78
N SER A 34 -3.30 6.73 -4.93
CA SER A 34 -2.85 5.84 -6.00
C SER A 34 -1.43 5.39 -5.72
N PHE A 35 -1.07 4.21 -6.22
CA PHE A 35 0.22 3.60 -5.96
C PHE A 35 0.73 2.81 -7.16
N GLN A 36 2.03 2.51 -7.15
CA GLN A 36 2.68 1.59 -8.05
C GLN A 36 3.48 0.57 -7.24
N LEU A 37 3.32 -0.72 -7.57
CA LEU A 37 4.17 -1.79 -7.05
C LEU A 37 5.42 -1.94 -7.92
N ASN A 38 6.59 -1.88 -7.29
CA ASN A 38 7.88 -2.03 -7.98
C ASN A 38 8.35 -3.49 -8.00
N ALA A 39 9.25 -3.82 -8.93
CA ALA A 39 9.79 -5.17 -9.09
C ALA A 39 10.59 -5.67 -7.87
N ASP A 40 11.14 -4.76 -7.07
CA ASP A 40 11.86 -5.07 -5.82
C ASP A 40 10.92 -5.23 -4.60
N GLY A 41 9.61 -5.06 -4.80
CA GLY A 41 8.61 -5.13 -3.74
C GLY A 41 8.42 -3.84 -2.96
N THR A 42 9.06 -2.73 -3.34
CA THR A 42 8.72 -1.41 -2.79
C THR A 42 7.42 -0.88 -3.39
N ILE A 43 6.78 0.08 -2.71
CA ILE A 43 5.53 0.70 -3.17
C ILE A 43 5.73 2.19 -3.27
N ASP A 44 5.46 2.73 -4.45
CA ASP A 44 5.56 4.16 -4.71
C ASP A 44 4.20 4.82 -4.68
N ILE A 45 4.07 5.84 -3.84
CA ILE A 45 2.87 6.65 -3.65
C ILE A 45 3.18 8.06 -4.15
N GLY A 46 2.51 8.44 -5.24
CA GLY A 46 2.58 9.77 -5.82
C GLY A 46 1.39 10.66 -5.44
N GLY A 47 1.33 11.83 -6.06
CA GLY A 47 0.17 12.71 -6.02
C GLY A 47 0.51 14.14 -6.44
N PRO A 48 -0.50 15.00 -6.61
CA PRO A 48 -0.30 16.35 -7.13
C PRO A 48 0.30 17.33 -6.11
N ASN A 49 0.16 17.06 -4.81
CA ASN A 49 0.60 17.95 -3.73
C ASN A 49 1.69 17.30 -2.86
N PRO A 50 2.97 17.66 -3.05
CA PRO A 50 4.08 17.15 -2.24
C PRO A 50 4.19 17.81 -0.85
N ASP A 51 3.38 18.83 -0.57
CA ASP A 51 3.26 19.50 0.74
C ASP A 51 2.04 18.97 1.55
N ALA A 52 1.43 17.86 1.11
CA ALA A 52 0.32 17.27 1.84
C ALA A 52 0.78 16.72 3.21
N ARG A 53 -0.13 16.70 4.20
CA ARG A 53 0.15 16.25 5.58
C ARG A 53 0.87 14.90 5.67
N ARG A 54 0.55 13.95 4.78
CA ARG A 54 1.24 12.63 4.72
C ARG A 54 2.76 12.75 4.56
N TYR A 55 3.27 13.73 3.79
CA TYR A 55 4.70 13.94 3.62
C TYR A 55 5.33 14.49 4.90
N HIS A 56 4.70 15.48 5.54
CA HIS A 56 5.17 15.97 6.84
C HIS A 56 5.19 14.87 7.91
N ASN A 57 4.15 14.03 7.93
CA ASN A 57 4.08 12.90 8.84
C ASN A 57 5.22 11.91 8.58
N VAL A 58 5.47 11.51 7.33
CA VAL A 58 6.58 10.59 6.99
C VAL A 58 7.95 11.18 7.35
N ARG A 59 8.17 12.49 7.15
CA ARG A 59 9.43 13.14 7.58
C ARG A 59 9.64 13.05 9.10
N ALA A 60 8.57 13.13 9.88
CA ALA A 60 8.62 13.12 11.33
C ALA A 60 8.62 11.70 11.94
N ASN A 61 7.90 10.78 11.29
CA ASN A 61 7.79 9.38 11.68
C ASN A 61 7.62 8.51 10.41
N PRO A 62 8.64 7.73 10.03
CA PRO A 62 8.60 6.97 8.78
C PRO A 62 7.77 5.69 8.87
N ASN A 63 7.24 5.32 10.03
CA ASN A 63 6.43 4.11 10.15
C ASN A 63 5.04 4.33 9.56
N VAL A 64 4.65 3.46 8.62
CA VAL A 64 3.36 3.55 7.92
C VAL A 64 2.65 2.21 7.87
N SER A 65 1.32 2.26 7.73
CA SER A 65 0.53 1.12 7.25
C SER A 65 -0.18 1.50 5.97
N PHE A 66 -0.10 0.64 4.96
CA PHE A 66 -0.73 0.82 3.67
C PHE A 66 -1.64 -0.37 3.39
N VAL A 67 -2.90 -0.09 3.08
CA VAL A 67 -3.90 -1.11 2.79
C VAL A 67 -4.38 -0.96 1.36
N VAL A 68 -4.44 -2.08 0.65
CA VAL A 68 -5.16 -2.21 -0.62
C VAL A 68 -6.31 -3.16 -0.39
N ASP A 69 -7.53 -2.68 -0.55
CA ASP A 69 -8.76 -3.43 -0.28
C ASP A 69 -9.87 -3.06 -1.26
N ASP A 70 -10.69 -4.06 -1.54
CA ASP A 70 -11.93 -3.97 -2.31
C ASP A 70 -12.99 -4.93 -1.73
N MET A 71 -14.21 -4.83 -2.28
CA MET A 71 -15.25 -5.81 -2.01
C MET A 71 -14.95 -7.07 -2.82
N THR A 72 -15.13 -8.24 -2.22
CA THR A 72 -15.02 -9.50 -2.95
C THR A 72 -16.02 -9.51 -4.12
N PRO A 73 -15.60 -9.85 -5.35
CA PRO A 73 -16.48 -9.91 -6.50
C PRO A 73 -17.66 -10.86 -6.27
N ASP A 74 -18.78 -10.58 -6.94
CA ASP A 74 -19.93 -11.47 -6.92
C ASP A 74 -19.74 -12.66 -7.88
N ASP A 75 -18.75 -13.51 -7.57
CA ASP A 75 -18.42 -14.72 -8.32
C ASP A 75 -18.47 -15.93 -7.36
N PRO A 76 -19.15 -17.04 -7.72
CA PRO A 76 -19.16 -18.27 -6.92
C PRO A 76 -17.78 -18.89 -6.67
N ALA A 77 -16.81 -18.57 -7.53
CA ALA A 77 -15.43 -19.03 -7.42
C ALA A 77 -14.59 -18.22 -6.44
N GLU A 78 -15.11 -17.18 -5.77
CA GLU A 78 -14.35 -16.33 -4.84
C GLU A 78 -14.54 -16.75 -3.37
N VAL A 79 -13.54 -16.44 -2.53
CA VAL A 79 -13.59 -16.63 -1.07
C VAL A 79 -14.28 -15.44 -0.39
N LYS A 80 -15.39 -15.69 0.32
CA LYS A 80 -16.31 -14.64 0.83
C LYS A 80 -16.52 -14.54 2.37
N PRO A 81 -15.52 -14.64 3.27
CA PRO A 81 -15.74 -14.28 4.68
C PRO A 81 -15.88 -12.75 4.85
N GLY A 82 -16.97 -12.25 5.45
CA GLY A 82 -17.13 -10.83 5.84
C GLY A 82 -17.12 -9.72 4.76
N TRP A 83 -16.87 -10.07 3.49
CA TRP A 83 -17.04 -9.28 2.24
C TRP A 83 -16.15 -8.04 2.04
N GLY A 84 -14.95 -8.02 2.62
CA GLY A 84 -13.81 -7.29 2.06
C GLY A 84 -12.67 -8.25 1.82
N ARG A 85 -11.82 -8.01 0.83
CA ARG A 85 -10.54 -8.71 0.60
C ARG A 85 -9.42 -7.69 0.48
N GLY A 86 -8.18 -8.09 0.72
CA GLY A 86 -7.10 -7.13 0.65
C GLY A 86 -5.75 -7.59 1.16
N VAL A 87 -4.83 -6.62 1.18
CA VAL A 87 -3.47 -6.74 1.68
C VAL A 87 -3.14 -5.52 2.55
N GLU A 88 -2.72 -5.75 3.79
CA GLU A 88 -2.12 -4.75 4.67
C GLU A 88 -0.59 -4.89 4.63
N ILE A 89 0.08 -3.76 4.48
CA ILE A 89 1.52 -3.64 4.32
C ILE A 89 2.02 -2.63 5.33
N ARG A 90 2.71 -3.11 6.37
CA ARG A 90 3.39 -2.25 7.33
C ARG A 90 4.85 -2.13 6.96
N GLY A 91 5.35 -0.91 6.95
CA GLY A 91 6.68 -0.63 6.44
C GLY A 91 7.28 0.65 6.98
N VAL A 92 8.47 0.93 6.45
CA VAL A 92 9.17 2.19 6.66
C VAL A 92 9.10 2.96 5.35
N ALA A 93 8.62 4.19 5.43
CA ALA A 93 8.51 5.10 4.30
C ALA A 93 9.69 6.06 4.23
N GLU A 94 10.13 6.35 3.01
CA GLU A 94 11.05 7.44 2.71
C GLU A 94 10.43 8.37 1.67
N ILE A 95 10.89 9.63 1.64
CA ILE A 95 10.51 10.58 0.60
C ILE A 95 11.68 10.72 -0.35
N LEU A 96 11.41 10.61 -1.64
CA LEU A 96 12.42 10.70 -2.68
C LEU A 96 11.89 11.44 -3.90
N THR A 97 12.82 11.97 -4.70
CA THR A 97 12.51 12.63 -5.96
C THR A 97 12.80 11.66 -7.11
N VAL A 98 11.80 11.35 -7.93
CA VAL A 98 11.93 10.51 -9.12
C VAL A 98 12.00 11.35 -10.40
N GLU A 99 12.55 10.75 -11.46
CA GLU A 99 12.49 11.34 -12.79
C GLU A 99 11.07 11.30 -13.37
N VAL A 100 10.42 10.14 -13.26
CA VAL A 100 9.06 9.87 -13.74
C VAL A 100 8.16 9.52 -12.55
N PRO A 101 7.18 10.37 -12.17
CA PRO A 101 6.22 10.05 -11.12
C PRO A 101 5.40 8.80 -11.44
N PRO A 102 4.99 8.00 -10.43
CA PRO A 102 4.18 6.81 -10.65
C PRO A 102 2.74 7.19 -11.04
N VAL A 103 2.04 6.27 -11.71
CA VAL A 103 0.60 6.34 -12.06
C VAL A 103 0.22 7.42 -13.08
N ALA A 104 0.52 8.69 -12.82
CA ALA A 104 0.06 9.85 -13.58
C ALA A 104 1.15 10.94 -13.70
N PRO A 105 2.22 10.70 -14.49
CA PRO A 105 3.39 11.59 -14.60
C PRO A 105 3.07 13.05 -14.95
N GLU A 106 2.00 13.27 -15.72
CA GLU A 106 1.54 14.59 -16.19
C GLU A 106 0.85 15.42 -15.10
N TRP A 107 0.36 14.79 -14.02
CA TRP A 107 -0.36 15.45 -12.94
C TRP A 107 0.32 15.33 -11.57
N PHE A 108 1.22 14.36 -11.40
CA PHE A 108 1.84 14.06 -10.12
C PHE A 108 3.19 14.76 -9.97
N ALA A 109 3.49 15.18 -8.74
CA ALA A 109 4.78 15.74 -8.40
C ALA A 109 5.87 14.65 -8.43
N LYS A 110 7.12 15.08 -8.65
CA LYS A 110 8.30 14.20 -8.63
C LYS A 110 8.67 13.70 -7.23
N GLU A 111 8.23 14.40 -6.19
CA GLU A 111 8.39 13.93 -4.80
C GLU A 111 7.33 12.88 -4.46
N ILE A 112 7.80 11.68 -4.16
CA ILE A 112 6.95 10.53 -3.85
C ILE A 112 7.25 10.01 -2.44
N ILE A 113 6.34 9.21 -1.91
CA ILE A 113 6.59 8.38 -0.72
C ILE A 113 6.85 6.96 -1.20
N ARG A 114 8.03 6.41 -0.92
CA ARG A 114 8.35 5.01 -1.16
C ARG A 114 8.24 4.22 0.13
N ILE A 115 7.47 3.14 0.12
CA ILE A 115 7.32 2.24 1.26
C ILE A 115 8.21 1.01 1.05
N HIS A 116 8.99 0.70 2.09
CA HIS A 116 9.75 -0.54 2.23
C HIS A 116 8.99 -1.49 3.16
N PRO A 117 8.35 -2.56 2.62
CA PRO A 117 7.57 -3.48 3.43
C PRO A 117 8.40 -4.19 4.50
N ARG A 118 7.82 -4.35 5.69
CA ARG A 118 8.40 -5.09 6.82
C ARG A 118 7.47 -6.22 7.27
N ARG A 119 6.17 -5.95 7.26
CA ARG A 119 5.14 -6.97 7.52
C ARG A 119 4.04 -6.90 6.48
N VAL A 120 3.57 -8.06 6.06
CA VAL A 120 2.48 -8.22 5.10
C VAL A 120 1.44 -9.16 5.70
N HIS A 121 0.18 -8.84 5.48
CA HIS A 121 -0.96 -9.68 5.79
C HIS A 121 -1.98 -9.55 4.68
N SER A 122 -2.49 -10.66 4.18
CA SER A 122 -3.53 -10.69 3.17
C SER A 122 -4.74 -11.46 3.67
N TRP A 123 -5.94 -11.07 3.26
CA TRP A 123 -7.16 -11.80 3.59
C TRP A 123 -8.07 -11.92 2.36
N HIS A 124 -8.70 -13.08 2.23
CA HIS A 124 -9.72 -13.45 1.24
C HIS A 124 -9.30 -13.32 -0.23
N ILE A 125 -7.99 -13.29 -0.50
CA ILE A 125 -7.42 -13.34 -1.86
C ILE A 125 -6.82 -14.71 -2.19
N ASP A 126 -6.65 -15.57 -1.19
CA ASP A 126 -6.13 -16.93 -1.33
C ASP A 126 -7.17 -17.95 -0.87
N HIS A 127 -7.51 -18.88 -1.76
CA HIS A 127 -8.43 -19.99 -1.48
C HIS A 127 -7.89 -20.99 -0.47
N ALA A 128 -6.58 -21.23 -0.48
CA ALA A 128 -5.95 -22.21 0.39
C ALA A 128 -5.87 -21.70 1.83
N THR A 129 -5.66 -20.39 2.01
CA THR A 129 -5.56 -19.73 3.32
C THR A 129 -6.37 -18.43 3.35
N PRO A 130 -7.71 -18.51 3.46
CA PRO A 130 -8.60 -17.36 3.44
C PRO A 130 -8.25 -16.25 4.43
N GLU A 131 -7.97 -16.59 5.68
CA GLU A 131 -7.66 -15.60 6.73
C GLU A 131 -6.23 -15.04 6.59
N GLY A 132 -5.39 -15.72 5.81
CA GLY A 132 -3.97 -15.46 5.68
C GLY A 132 -3.19 -15.56 7.00
N GLU A 133 -1.93 -15.15 6.94
CA GLU A 133 -1.06 -15.05 8.09
C GLU A 133 -0.18 -13.80 7.99
N TRP A 134 0.25 -13.30 9.15
CA TRP A 134 1.24 -12.24 9.19
C TRP A 134 2.62 -12.78 8.81
N ARG A 135 3.24 -12.18 7.80
CA ARG A 135 4.61 -12.51 7.37
C ARG A 135 5.56 -11.34 7.63
N THR A 136 6.75 -11.64 8.14
CA THR A 136 7.89 -10.70 8.17
C THR A 136 8.68 -10.87 6.87
N VAL A 137 8.96 -9.76 6.17
CA VAL A 137 9.46 -9.80 4.78
C VAL A 137 10.80 -9.07 4.56
N ALA A 138 11.42 -8.62 5.65
CA ALA A 138 12.72 -7.95 5.65
C ALA A 138 13.55 -8.31 6.89
#